data_AF-A0A9D5EP84-F1
#
_entry.id   AF-A0A9D5EP84-F1
#
_cell.length_a   1.000
_cell.length_b   1.000
_cell.length_c   1.000
_cell.angle_alpha   90.00
_cell.angle_beta   90.00
_cell.angle_gamma   90.00
#
_symmetry.space_group_name_H-M   'P 1'
#
loop_
_entity.id
_entity.type
_entity.pdbx_description
1 polymer ?
#
loop_
_entity_poly.entity_id
_entity_poly.type
_entity_poly.pdbx_seq_one_letter_code
_entity_poly.pdbx_strand_id
1 'polypeptide(L)'
;MLAEFGDRYTFRPGRTQHSALLRCTFGNPFRPVTFDPQWLTSDVLSLARGIYDDRAFDRMPILADALQDAGCENADVLDHCRDPNGVHVRGCWVVDCVLGKS
;
A
#
# COMPACT_ATOMS: atom_id res chain seq x y z
N MET A 1 42.72 -16.74 2.96
CA MET A 1 41.81 -16.55 4.10
C MET A 1 41.99 -15.10 4.53
N LEU A 2 41.32 -14.13 3.92
CA LEU A 2 39.88 -13.84 3.93
C LEU A 2 39.42 -13.33 2.55
N ALA A 3 38.19 -13.66 2.17
CA ALA A 3 37.59 -13.30 0.88
C ALA A 3 36.98 -11.90 0.95
N GLU A 4 37.40 -11.01 0.05
CA GLU A 4 36.76 -9.73 -0.22
C GLU A 4 35.57 -9.96 -1.16
N PHE A 5 34.38 -10.21 -0.61
CA PHE A 5 33.14 -10.17 -1.38
C PHE A 5 32.64 -8.72 -1.43
N GLY A 6 33.22 -7.95 -2.35
CA GLY A 6 32.66 -6.69 -2.81
C GLY A 6 31.43 -6.94 -3.65
N ASP A 7 30.25 -6.91 -3.02
CA ASP A 7 28.96 -6.98 -3.69
C ASP A 7 28.71 -5.67 -4.45
N ARG A 8 29.22 -5.61 -5.68
CA ARG A 8 28.99 -4.51 -6.63
C ARG A 8 27.68 -4.73 -7.39
N TYR A 9 26.57 -4.94 -6.70
CA TYR A 9 25.27 -4.78 -7.32
C TYR A 9 24.85 -3.31 -7.27
N THR A 10 25.37 -2.51 -8.21
CA THR A 10 24.86 -1.15 -8.43
C THR A 10 23.43 -1.25 -8.99
N PHE A 11 22.45 -1.26 -8.09
CA PHE A 11 21.04 -1.13 -8.47
C PHE A 11 20.84 0.21 -9.19
N ARG A 12 20.62 0.18 -10.51
CA ARG A 12 20.26 1.35 -11.31
C ARG A 12 18.76 1.60 -11.15
N PRO A 13 18.30 2.66 -10.45
CA PRO A 13 16.88 2.85 -10.10
C PRO A 13 16.01 3.36 -11.26
N GLY A 14 16.50 3.36 -12.51
CA GLY A 14 15.86 4.08 -13.62
C GLY A 14 14.58 3.46 -14.18
N ARG A 15 14.23 2.20 -13.83
CA ARG A 15 13.04 1.51 -14.37
C ARG A 15 11.98 1.16 -13.31
N THR A 16 12.32 1.19 -12.03
CA THR A 16 11.50 0.65 -10.93
C THR A 16 10.48 1.63 -10.36
N GLN A 17 10.70 2.93 -10.54
CA GLN A 17 9.81 3.95 -9.97
C GLN A 17 8.45 4.00 -10.68
N HIS A 18 8.43 3.83 -12.01
CA HIS A 18 7.19 3.77 -12.78
C HIS A 18 6.33 2.56 -12.40
N SER A 19 6.94 1.38 -12.18
CA SER A 19 6.20 0.19 -11.76
C SER A 19 5.62 0.32 -10.35
N ALA A 20 6.31 1.00 -9.43
CA ALA A 20 5.82 1.22 -8.07
C ALA A 20 4.59 2.13 -8.06
N LEU A 21 4.61 3.23 -8.83
CA LEU A 21 3.47 4.14 -8.96
C LEU A 21 2.25 3.48 -9.60
N LEU A 22 2.46 2.66 -10.64
CA LEU A 22 1.37 1.91 -11.27
C LEU A 22 0.73 0.91 -10.31
N ARG A 23 1.53 0.17 -9.54
CA ARG A 23 1.02 -0.76 -8.51
C ARG A 23 0.32 -0.03 -7.37
N CYS A 24 0.77 1.17 -7.01
CA CYS A 24 0.07 2.00 -6.03
C CYS A 24 -1.27 2.51 -6.55
N THR A 25 -1.36 2.91 -7.82
CA THR A 25 -2.57 3.56 -8.35
C THR A 25 -3.63 2.54 -8.76
N PHE A 26 -3.22 1.41 -9.34
CA PHE A 26 -4.14 0.43 -9.92
C PHE A 26 -4.14 -0.91 -9.19
N GLY A 27 -3.24 -1.14 -8.24
CA GLY A 27 -3.04 -2.47 -7.65
C GLY A 27 -2.63 -3.49 -8.72
N ASN A 28 -3.22 -4.69 -8.65
CA ASN A 28 -3.09 -5.72 -9.68
C ASN A 28 -4.32 -5.71 -10.60
N PRO A 29 -4.24 -5.19 -11.84
CA PRO A 29 -5.40 -5.10 -12.74
C PRO A 29 -5.95 -6.47 -13.17
N PHE A 30 -5.17 -7.55 -13.01
CA PHE A 30 -5.58 -8.92 -13.32
C PHE A 30 -6.17 -9.67 -12.12
N ARG A 31 -6.14 -9.06 -10.94
CA ARG A 31 -6.79 -9.55 -9.71
C ARG A 31 -7.44 -8.36 -8.99
N PRO A 32 -8.59 -7.87 -9.50
CA PRO A 32 -9.31 -6.81 -8.83
C PRO A 32 -9.72 -7.26 -7.43
N VAL A 33 -9.43 -6.42 -6.44
CA VAL A 33 -9.82 -6.66 -5.04
C VAL A 33 -11.15 -5.97 -4.79
N THR A 34 -12.17 -6.76 -4.43
CA THR A 34 -13.43 -6.22 -3.92
C THR A 34 -13.31 -6.00 -2.43
N PHE A 35 -13.52 -4.76 -1.96
CA PHE A 35 -13.58 -4.46 -0.53
C PHE A 35 -14.93 -4.89 0.04
N ASP A 36 -14.90 -5.71 1.09
CA ASP A 36 -16.11 -6.04 1.84
C ASP A 36 -16.58 -4.81 2.63
N PRO A 37 -17.86 -4.40 2.55
CA PRO A 37 -18.41 -3.32 3.36
C PRO A 37 -18.17 -3.50 4.87
N GLN A 38 -18.01 -4.73 5.36
CA GLN A 38 -17.68 -5.01 6.76
C GLN A 38 -16.32 -4.44 7.17
N TRP A 39 -15.37 -4.32 6.24
CA TRP A 39 -14.05 -3.75 6.51
C TRP A 39 -14.08 -2.22 6.63
N LEU A 40 -15.15 -1.57 6.13
CA LEU A 40 -15.27 -0.11 6.06
C LEU A 40 -15.88 0.45 7.35
N THR A 41 -15.27 0.12 8.48
CA THR A 41 -15.68 0.64 9.80
C THR A 41 -15.42 2.15 9.89
N SER A 42 -16.06 2.82 10.85
CA SER A 42 -15.85 4.25 11.09
C SER A 42 -14.37 4.60 11.31
N ASP A 43 -13.63 3.70 11.96
CA ASP A 43 -12.24 3.91 12.32
C ASP A 43 -11.35 3.77 11.08
N VAL A 44 -11.58 2.75 10.25
CA VAL A 44 -10.90 2.56 8.96
C VAL A 44 -11.15 3.77 8.04
N LEU A 45 -12.40 4.21 7.93
CA LEU A 45 -12.77 5.37 7.10
C LEU A 45 -12.12 6.67 7.61
N SER A 46 -12.14 6.90 8.92
CA SER A 46 -11.55 8.10 9.53
C SER A 46 -10.04 8.12 9.35
N LEU A 47 -9.38 6.97 9.52
CA LEU A 47 -7.94 6.84 9.34
C LEU A 47 -7.53 7.04 7.88
N ALA A 48 -8.23 6.38 6.93
CA ALA A 48 -7.99 6.56 5.51
C ALA A 48 -8.21 8.01 5.07
N ARG A 49 -9.20 8.69 5.64
CA ARG A 49 -9.46 10.10 5.37
C ARG A 49 -8.32 10.99 5.84
N GLY A 50 -7.83 10.78 7.07
CA GLY A 50 -6.67 11.49 7.59
C GLY A 50 -5.41 11.28 6.75
N ILE A 51 -5.14 10.03 6.34
CA ILE A 51 -4.02 9.71 5.44
C ILE A 51 -4.13 10.47 4.11
N TYR A 52 -5.32 10.50 3.52
CA TYR A 52 -5.56 11.16 2.23
C TYR A 52 -5.42 12.68 2.30
N ASP A 53 -6.06 13.29 3.31
CA ASP A 53 -6.15 14.73 3.46
C ASP A 53 -4.77 15.31 3.85
N ASP A 54 -4.10 14.72 4.84
CA ASP A 54 -2.78 15.15 5.33
C ASP A 54 -1.61 14.66 4.46
N ARG A 55 -1.86 13.74 3.52
CA ARG A 55 -0.82 13.01 2.76
C ARG A 55 0.15 12.26 3.68
N ALA A 56 -0.31 11.83 4.85
CA ALA A 56 0.45 11.10 5.86
C ALA A 56 0.53 9.61 5.52
N PHE A 57 1.14 9.28 4.37
CA PHE A 57 1.26 7.91 3.88
C PHE A 57 2.21 7.04 4.71
N ASP A 58 2.99 7.63 5.61
CA ASP A 58 3.73 6.92 6.66
C ASP A 58 2.80 6.13 7.60
N ARG A 59 1.51 6.46 7.67
CA ARG A 59 0.50 5.78 8.49
C ARG A 59 -0.18 4.60 7.78
N MET A 60 0.23 4.24 6.56
CA MET A 60 -0.34 3.10 5.83
C MET A 60 -0.27 1.77 6.59
N PRO A 61 0.79 1.45 7.36
CA PRO A 61 0.80 0.23 8.18
C PRO A 61 -0.31 0.23 9.25
N ILE A 62 -0.64 1.40 9.83
CA ILE A 62 -1.73 1.54 10.80
C ILE A 62 -3.09 1.28 10.13
N LEU A 63 -3.24 1.70 8.86
CA LEU A 63 -4.44 1.38 8.08
C LEU A 63 -4.54 -0.12 7.80
N ALA A 64 -3.42 -0.81 7.58
CA ALA A 64 -3.40 -2.27 7.45
C ALA A 64 -3.92 -2.97 8.70
N ASP A 65 -3.47 -2.52 9.88
CA ASP A 65 -3.89 -3.09 11.15
C ASP A 65 -5.38 -2.85 11.40
N ALA A 66 -5.86 -1.62 11.15
CA ALA A 66 -7.29 -1.31 11.27
C ALA A 66 -8.17 -2.14 10.30
N LEU A 67 -7.70 -2.38 9.07
CA LEU A 67 -8.39 -3.24 8.12
C LEU A 67 -8.40 -4.70 8.59
N GLN A 68 -7.28 -5.19 9.12
CA GLN A 68 -7.17 -6.54 9.66
C GLN A 68 -8.09 -6.75 10.87
N ASP A 69 -8.16 -5.78 11.78
CA ASP A 69 -9.07 -5.77 12.93
C ASP A 69 -10.55 -5.76 12.50
N ALA A 70 -10.85 -5.12 11.37
CA ALA A 70 -12.18 -5.15 10.74
C ALA A 70 -12.49 -6.46 9.99
N GLY A 71 -11.57 -7.44 9.99
CA GLY A 71 -11.75 -8.75 9.35
C GLY A 71 -11.21 -8.86 7.93
N CYS A 72 -10.37 -7.92 7.47
CA CYS A 72 -9.68 -8.03 6.20
C CYS A 72 -8.52 -9.03 6.29
N GLU A 73 -8.64 -10.16 5.59
CA GLU A 73 -7.59 -11.17 5.45
C GLU A 73 -6.92 -11.14 4.06
N ASN A 74 -7.24 -10.14 3.23
CA ASN A 74 -6.71 -10.05 1.90
C ASN A 74 -5.22 -9.64 1.92
N ALA A 75 -4.34 -10.61 1.65
CA ALA A 75 -2.89 -10.40 1.63
C ALA A 75 -2.46 -9.28 0.66
N ASP A 76 -3.10 -9.13 -0.51
CA ASP A 76 -2.73 -8.07 -1.47
C ASP A 76 -2.97 -6.67 -0.87
N VAL A 77 -4.03 -6.49 -0.07
CA VAL A 77 -4.34 -5.23 0.62
C VAL A 77 -3.34 -5.00 1.75
N LEU A 78 -3.19 -6.00 2.63
CA LEU A 78 -2.37 -5.87 3.84
C LEU A 78 -0.88 -5.71 3.49
N ASP A 79 -0.37 -6.49 2.55
CA ASP A 79 1.02 -6.43 2.11
C ASP A 79 1.30 -5.10 1.39
N HIS A 80 0.34 -4.56 0.61
CA HIS A 80 0.52 -3.25 0.00
C HIS A 80 0.67 -2.14 1.04
N CYS A 81 -0.15 -2.16 2.10
CA CYS A 81 -0.10 -1.17 3.17
C CYS A 81 1.14 -1.29 4.07
N ARG A 82 1.68 -2.51 4.20
CA ARG A 82 2.83 -2.82 5.06
C ARG A 82 4.16 -2.80 4.33
N ASP A 83 4.17 -2.68 3.00
CA ASP A 83 5.41 -2.66 2.21
C ASP A 83 6.27 -1.45 2.62
N PRO A 84 7.44 -1.66 3.27
CA PRO A 84 8.31 -0.56 3.69
C PRO A 84 8.93 0.19 2.50
N ASN A 85 8.92 -0.43 1.31
CA ASN A 85 9.34 0.18 0.05
C ASN A 85 8.14 0.64 -0.79
N GLY A 86 6.92 0.52 -0.25
CA GLY A 86 5.69 0.91 -0.88
C GLY A 86 5.67 2.41 -1.17
N VAL A 87 5.60 2.76 -2.46
CA VAL A 87 5.41 4.16 -2.86
C VAL A 87 3.92 4.43 -2.82
N HIS A 88 3.49 5.26 -1.85
CA HIS A 88 2.10 5.69 -1.73
C HIS A 88 1.93 7.12 -2.23
N VAL A 89 0.89 7.33 -3.04
CA VAL A 89 0.52 8.64 -3.59
C VAL A 89 -0.98 8.88 -3.42
N ARG A 90 -1.43 10.11 -3.64
CA ARG A 90 -2.87 10.36 -3.84
C ARG A 90 -3.29 9.60 -5.10
N GLY A 91 -4.29 8.73 -4.99
CA GLY A 91 -4.55 7.70 -6.00
C GLY A 91 -4.26 6.28 -5.51
N CYS A 92 -3.73 6.10 -4.29
CA CYS A 92 -3.46 4.76 -3.75
C CYS A 92 -4.75 3.93 -3.75
N TRP A 93 -4.74 2.80 -4.46
CA TRP A 93 -5.93 1.99 -4.69
C TRP A 93 -6.59 1.55 -3.38
N VAL A 94 -5.82 1.21 -2.33
CA VAL A 94 -6.40 0.84 -1.03
C VAL A 94 -7.14 2.02 -0.40
N VAL A 95 -6.52 3.19 -0.36
CA VAL A 95 -7.12 4.39 0.25
C VAL A 95 -8.34 4.85 -0.54
N ASP A 96 -8.26 4.85 -1.88
CA ASP A 96 -9.36 5.26 -2.73
C ASP A 96 -10.52 4.25 -2.71
N CYS A 97 -10.25 2.94 -2.63
CA CYS A 97 -11.28 1.92 -2.42
C CYS A 97 -11.97 2.10 -1.06
N VAL A 98 -11.22 2.33 0.02
CA VAL A 98 -11.79 2.58 1.35
C VAL A 98 -12.66 3.84 1.35
N LEU A 99 -12.25 4.89 0.65
CA LEU A 99 -12.99 6.15 0.57
C LEU A 99 -14.09 6.18 -0.50
N GLY A 100 -14.28 5.11 -1.27
CA GLY A 100 -15.25 5.05 -2.38
C GLY A 100 -14.96 6.05 -3.50
N LYS A 101 -13.69 6.35 -3.76
CA LYS A 101 -13.22 7.31 -4.78
C LYS A 101 -12.77 6.66 -6.10
N SER A 102 -12.82 5.33 -6.19
CA SER A 102 -12.48 4.52 -7.36
C SER A 102 -13.68 4.14 -8.21
#